data_AF-A0A521SJQ1-F1
#
_entry.id   AF-A0A521SJQ1-F1
#
_cell.length_a   1.000
_cell.length_b   1.000
_cell.length_c   1.000
_cell.angle_alpha   90.00
_cell.angle_beta   90.00
_cell.angle_gamma   90.00
#
_symmetry.space_group_name_H-M   'P 1'
#
loop_
_entity.id
_entity.type
_entity.pdbx_description
1 polymer ?
#
loop_
_entity_poly.entity_id
_entity_poly.type
_entity_poly.pdbx_seq_one_letter_code
_entity_poly.pdbx_strand_id
1 'polypeptide(L)' 'MTAKAATPGLVAAYGFSEGAGGTVADASGNGNTGTISGATWSTQGRFGTALNFNGTSSRVSVPSSASLNLGAAM' A
#
# COMPACT_ATOMS: atom_id res chain seq x y z
N MET A 1 11.29 -16.42 -9.70
CA MET A 1 10.62 -16.44 -8.40
C MET A 1 11.44 -15.58 -7.45
N THR A 2 11.17 -14.28 -7.37
CA THR A 2 11.91 -13.37 -6.48
C THR A 2 10.98 -12.91 -5.37
N ALA A 3 11.01 -13.60 -4.24
CA ALA A 3 10.38 -13.15 -3.00
C ALA A 3 11.10 -11.87 -2.55
N LYS A 4 10.40 -10.73 -2.59
CA LYS A 4 10.91 -9.46 -2.05
C LYS A 4 11.10 -9.67 -0.54
N ALA A 5 12.35 -9.56 -0.07
CA ALA A 5 12.72 -9.88 1.29
C ALA A 5 11.87 -9.09 2.30
N ALA A 6 11.20 -9.80 3.21
CA ALA A 6 10.51 -9.19 4.34
C ALA A 6 11.59 -8.59 5.27
N THR A 7 11.81 -7.28 5.14
CA THR A 7 12.72 -6.56 6.03
C THR A 7 12.21 -6.72 7.47
N PRO A 8 13.04 -7.14 8.45
CA PRO A 8 12.60 -7.30 9.83
C PRO A 8 11.95 -6.01 10.36
N GLY A 9 10.69 -6.10 10.81
CA GLY A 9 9.91 -4.95 11.28
C GLY A 9 9.12 -4.20 10.20
N LEU A 10 9.26 -4.55 8.91
CA LEU A 10 8.46 -3.97 7.84
C LEU A 10 7.09 -4.66 7.78
N VAL A 11 6.06 -3.93 8.21
CA VAL A 11 4.68 -4.40 8.29
C VAL A 11 3.93 -4.23 6.96
N ALA A 12 4.15 -3.11 6.27
CA ALA A 12 3.52 -2.84 4.98
C ALA A 12 4.41 -1.93 4.13
N ALA A 13 4.48 -2.17 2.83
CA ALA A 13 5.22 -1.31 1.90
C ALA A 13 4.45 -1.10 0.61
N TYR A 14 4.05 0.15 0.35
CA TYR A 14 3.29 0.55 -0.83
C TYR A 14 4.13 1.51 -1.68
N GLY A 15 4.50 1.07 -2.88
CA GLY A 15 5.30 1.86 -3.82
C GLY A 15 4.47 2.74 -4.75
N PHE A 16 3.15 2.50 -4.85
CA PHE A 16 2.25 3.18 -5.79
C PHE A 16 2.83 3.25 -7.21
N SER A 17 3.39 2.14 -7.67
CA SER A 17 4.07 2.02 -8.96
C SER A 17 3.20 1.34 -10.02
N GLU A 18 2.00 0.92 -9.65
CA GLU A 18 1.05 0.22 -10.52
C GLU A 18 0.47 1.14 -11.60
N GLY A 19 0.32 2.44 -11.30
CA GLY A 19 -0.08 3.46 -12.27
C GLY A 19 -1.52 3.37 -12.80
N ALA A 20 -2.22 2.27 -12.52
CA ALA A 20 -3.61 2.04 -12.86
C ALA A 20 -4.20 0.95 -11.94
N GLY A 21 -5.53 0.89 -11.87
CA GLY A 21 -6.26 -0.13 -11.10
C GLY A 21 -6.77 0.36 -9.74
N GLY A 22 -7.58 -0.47 -9.09
CA GLY A 22 -8.24 -0.14 -7.83
C GLY A 22 -7.53 -0.68 -6.59
N THR A 23 -6.32 -1.22 -6.73
CA THR A 23 -5.60 -1.90 -5.64
C THR A 23 -4.14 -1.48 -5.59
N VAL A 24 -3.55 -1.61 -4.41
CA VAL A 24 -2.14 -1.34 -4.12
C VAL A 24 -1.55 -2.61 -3.53
N ALA A 25 -0.59 -3.20 -4.22
CA ALA A 25 0.06 -4.41 -3.78
C ALA A 25 1.00 -4.12 -2.61
N ASP A 26 0.90 -4.94 -1.57
CA ASP A 26 1.88 -4.92 -0.50
C ASP A 26 3.18 -5.56 -0.98
N ALA A 27 4.25 -4.78 -0.90
CA ALA A 27 5.57 -5.22 -1.27
C ALA A 27 6.41 -5.66 -0.07
N SER A 28 5.85 -5.65 1.15
CA SER A 28 6.52 -6.19 2.34
C SER A 28 6.49 -7.72 2.39
N GLY A 29 5.59 -8.35 1.62
CA GLY A 29 5.41 -9.80 1.60
C GLY A 29 4.47 -10.33 2.67
N ASN A 30 3.81 -9.43 3.43
CA ASN A 30 2.83 -9.77 4.45
C ASN A 30 1.40 -9.93 3.90
N GLY A 31 1.19 -9.71 2.60
CA GLY A 31 -0.12 -9.87 1.97
C GLY A 31 -1.11 -8.76 2.32
N ASN A 32 -0.61 -7.61 2.78
CA ASN A 32 -1.42 -6.45 3.17
C ASN A 32 -1.92 -5.65 1.95
N THR A 33 -2.52 -6.29 0.94
CA THR A 33 -2.97 -5.59 -0.26
C THR A 33 -4.04 -4.55 0.07
N GLY A 34 -3.81 -3.30 -0.31
CA GLY A 34 -4.74 -2.19 -0.12
C GLY A 34 -5.70 -2.03 -1.29
N THR A 35 -6.91 -1.54 -1.03
CA THR A 35 -7.90 -1.17 -2.05
C THR A 35 -8.08 0.33 -2.07
N ILE A 36 -8.03 0.92 -3.27
CA ILE A 36 -8.16 2.35 -3.51
C ILE A 36 -9.64 2.69 -3.62
N SER A 37 -10.09 3.66 -2.83
CA SER A 37 -11.44 4.19 -2.89
C SER A 37 -11.38 5.69 -3.10
N GLY A 38 -11.83 6.17 -4.27
CA GLY A 38 -11.96 7.59 -4.59
C GLY A 38 -10.64 8.35 -4.80
N ALA A 39 -9.48 7.69 -4.78
CA ALA A 39 -8.22 8.29 -5.19
C ALA A 39 -7.96 7.99 -6.68
N THR A 40 -7.26 8.88 -7.36
CA THR A 40 -6.91 8.73 -8.77
C THR A 40 -5.40 8.56 -8.95
N TRP A 41 -5.01 7.79 -9.96
CA TRP A 41 -3.60 7.67 -10.34
C TRP A 41 -3.14 8.93 -11.05
N SER A 42 -1.94 9.39 -10.70
CA SER A 42 -1.24 10.49 -11.32
C SER A 42 0.11 10.01 -11.83
N THR A 43 0.47 10.40 -13.04
CA THR A 43 1.80 10.17 -13.64
C THR A 43 2.82 11.24 -13.25
N GLN A 44 2.42 12.18 -12.38
CA GLN A 44 3.30 13.22 -11.81
C GLN A 44 3.84 12.80 -10.44
N GLY A 45 4.14 11.51 -10.26
CA GLY A 45 4.76 11.01 -9.05
C GLY A 45 6.27 11.29 -9.03
N ARG A 46 6.84 11.45 -7.83
CA ARG A 46 8.29 11.63 -7.65
C ARG A 46 9.11 10.46 -8.23
N PHE A 47 8.53 9.27 -8.28
CA PHE A 47 9.11 8.06 -8.86
C PHE A 47 8.20 7.46 -9.95
N GLY A 48 7.76 8.29 -10.91
CA GLY A 48 6.87 7.88 -11.98
C GLY A 48 5.41 8.14 -11.62
N THR A 49 4.74 7.20 -10.98
CA THR A 49 3.32 7.32 -10.62
C THR A 49 3.11 7.61 -9.14
N ALA A 50 1.97 8.21 -8.81
CA ALA A 50 1.53 8.48 -7.44
C ALA A 50 0.00 8.42 -7.34
N LEU A 51 -0.51 8.24 -6.12
CA LEU A 51 -1.93 8.38 -5.84
C LEU A 51 -2.25 9.82 -5.44
N ASN A 52 -3.23 10.42 -6.11
CA ASN A 52 -3.76 11.72 -5.74
C ASN A 52 -4.96 11.55 -4.80
N PHE A 53 -4.81 12.05 -3.57
CA PHE A 53 -5.87 12.04 -2.57
C PHE A 53 -6.53 13.41 -2.49
N ASN A 54 -7.86 13.45 -2.54
CA ASN A 54 -8.62 14.70 -2.44
C ASN A 54 -8.80 15.20 -0.99
N GLY A 55 -8.37 14.43 0.00
CA GLY A 55 -8.48 14.77 1.42
C GLY A 55 -9.87 14.58 2.05
N THR A 56 -10.91 14.30 1.26
CA THR A 56 -12.30 14.18 1.74
C THR A 56 -12.80 12.75 1.73
N SER A 57 -12.58 12.04 0.62
CA SER A 57 -13.12 10.69 0.39
C SER A 57 -12.09 9.69 -0.15
N SER A 58 -10.98 10.20 -0.70
CA SER A 58 -9.88 9.39 -1.20
C SER A 58 -9.15 8.69 -0.06
N ARG A 59 -9.11 7.36 -0.08
CA ARG A 59 -8.37 6.54 0.89
C ARG A 59 -7.94 5.21 0.30
N VAL A 60 -6.87 4.66 0.86
CA VAL A 60 -6.48 3.26 0.64
C VAL A 60 -6.90 2.47 1.87
N SER A 61 -7.78 1.49 1.70
CA SER A 61 -8.24 0.62 2.77
C SER A 61 -7.50 -0.71 2.68
N VAL A 62 -6.78 -1.05 3.73
CA VAL A 62 -6.06 -2.32 3.87
C VAL A 62 -6.86 -3.20 4.83
N PRO A 63 -7.19 -4.44 4.47
CA PRO A 63 -7.84 -5.38 5.39
C PRO A 63 -7.00 -5.57 6.66
N SER A 64 -7.66 -5.80 7.79
CA SER A 64 -6.95 -6.15 9.01
C SER A 64 -6.17 -7.45 8.82
N SER A 65 -4.90 -7.43 9.20
CA SER A 65 -4.01 -8.60 9.17
C SER A 65 -3.27 -8.68 10.48
N ALA A 66 -2.90 -9.89 10.91
CA ALA A 66 -2.12 -10.10 12.12
C ALA A 66 -0.78 -9.35 12.06
N SER A 67 -0.19 -9.20 10.87
CA SER A 67 1.03 -8.41 10.67
C SER A 67 0.82 -6.91 10.88
N LEU A 68 -0.41 -6.39 10.72
CA LEU A 68 -0.78 -4.98 10.94
C LEU A 68 -1.13 -4.66 12.40
N ASN A 69 -1.28 -5.69 13.24
CA ASN A 69 -1.59 -5.50 14.65
C ASN A 69 -0.33 -5.11 15.43
N LEU A 70 -0.18 -3.80 15.69
CA LEU A 70 0.85 -3.24 16.57
C LEU A 70 0.68 -3.65 18.06
N GLY A 71 -0.34 -4.45 18.39
CA GLY A 71 -0.76 -4.76 19.76
C GLY A 71 0.00 -5.88 20.48
N ALA A 72 1.05 -6.47 19.89
CA ALA A 72 1.91 -7.42 20.61
C ALA A 72 3.05 -6.75 21.39
N ALA A 73 3.17 -5.42 21.31
CA ALA A 73 4.16 -4.63 22.02
C ALA A 73 3.48 -3.59 22.94
N MET A 74 2.77 -4.07 23.95
CA MET A 74 2.45 -3.32 25.17
C MET A 74 2.66 -4.23 26.37
#